data_AF-A0A959F912-F1
#
_entry.id   AF-A0A959F912-F1
#
_cell.length_a   1.000
_cell.length_b   1.000
_cell.length_c   1.000
_cell.angle_alpha   90.00
_cell.angle_beta   90.00
_cell.angle_gamma   90.00
#
_symmetry.space_group_name_H-M   'P 1'
#
loop_
_entity.id
_entity.type
_entity.pdbx_description
1 polymer ?
#
loop_
_entity_poly.entity_id
_entity_poly.type
_entity_poly.pdbx_seq_one_letter_code
_entity_poly.pdbx_strand_id
1 'polypeptide(L)'
;MSDLESLFRWAIYYDYRTTPERILRNLRNRLYGGVNDLHDTSVINVYSRLTDCSAEQISRSHLVLSISEFLGRYKQNIMQEARSRGIDARAVAAAISWEFQENLKGRLTDYAQIFFPGKTSGIGWGSMHTQEAQRLTQSRHSVSEIACIRMDAMTVIPLVAQFMKDCVDLYFKESGGVFIGQDSAVVAYFYNTGLNKVKESASKQRKKLEHLPYSPKAVRLKVLINPMARWVHDNITQFEHFKTEPQWPLKVRTVAVAE
;
A
#
# COMPACT_ATOMS: atom_id res chain seq x y z
N MET A 1 -14.39 10.42 -16.03
CA MET A 1 -14.15 9.11 -15.38
C MET A 1 -14.43 7.91 -16.30
N SER A 2 -14.51 8.04 -17.64
CA SER A 2 -15.31 7.08 -18.44
C SER A 2 -14.60 6.00 -19.26
N ASP A 3 -13.33 6.13 -19.64
CA ASP A 3 -12.80 5.25 -20.70
C ASP A 3 -12.03 4.04 -20.15
N LEU A 4 -11.22 4.26 -19.11
CA LEU A 4 -10.41 3.20 -18.51
C LEU A 4 -11.27 2.21 -17.72
N GLU A 5 -12.24 2.70 -16.94
CA GLU A 5 -13.16 1.86 -16.18
C GLU A 5 -13.99 0.97 -17.12
N SER A 6 -14.47 1.54 -18.23
CA SER A 6 -15.19 0.80 -19.27
C SER A 6 -14.32 -0.24 -19.95
N LEU A 7 -13.06 0.08 -20.26
CA LEU A 7 -12.11 -0.87 -20.84
C LEU A 7 -11.80 -2.02 -19.88
N PHE A 8 -11.68 -1.75 -18.58
CA PHE A 8 -11.44 -2.76 -17.55
C PHE A 8 -12.68 -3.63 -17.30
N ARG A 9 -13.87 -3.04 -17.26
CA ARG A 9 -15.14 -3.78 -17.20
C ARG A 9 -15.30 -4.69 -18.41
N TRP A 10 -14.93 -4.20 -19.59
CA TRP A 10 -14.91 -4.98 -20.82
C TRP A 10 -13.90 -6.12 -20.76
N ALA A 11 -12.67 -5.88 -20.29
CA ALA A 11 -11.64 -6.92 -20.17
C ALA A 11 -12.07 -8.03 -19.20
N ILE A 12 -12.60 -7.66 -18.02
CA ILE A 12 -13.13 -8.64 -17.05
C ILE A 12 -14.30 -9.43 -17.67
N TYR A 13 -15.19 -8.75 -18.38
CA TYR A 13 -16.29 -9.42 -19.08
C TYR A 13 -15.79 -10.34 -20.20
N TYR A 14 -14.74 -9.94 -20.93
CA TYR A 14 -14.18 -10.71 -22.02
C TYR A 14 -13.49 -11.99 -21.52
N ASP A 15 -12.64 -11.85 -20.49
CA ASP A 15 -11.85 -12.95 -19.93
C ASP A 15 -12.70 -13.91 -19.09
N TYR A 16 -13.71 -13.38 -18.39
CA TYR A 16 -14.46 -14.14 -17.38
C TYR A 16 -15.95 -14.29 -17.68
N ARG A 17 -16.44 -13.74 -18.80
CA ARG A 17 -17.86 -13.77 -19.22
C ARG A 17 -18.82 -13.23 -18.16
N THR A 18 -18.35 -12.37 -17.26
CA THR A 18 -19.14 -11.81 -16.14
C THR A 18 -18.69 -10.39 -15.82
N THR A 19 -19.56 -9.57 -15.24
CA THR A 19 -19.20 -8.20 -14.83
C THR A 19 -18.72 -8.18 -13.36
N PRO A 20 -17.90 -7.18 -12.96
CA PRO A 20 -17.50 -7.00 -11.55
C PRO A 20 -18.70 -6.98 -10.59
N GLU A 21 -19.79 -6.31 -10.96
CA GLU A 21 -21.00 -6.21 -10.13
C GLU A 21 -21.71 -7.56 -10.02
N ARG A 22 -21.66 -8.37 -11.07
CA ARG A 22 -22.28 -9.69 -11.10
C ARG A 22 -21.41 -10.71 -10.36
N ILE A 23 -20.09 -10.56 -10.39
CA ILE A 23 -19.16 -11.29 -9.50
C ILE A 23 -19.48 -10.97 -8.05
N LEU A 24 -19.54 -9.69 -7.68
CA LEU A 24 -19.87 -9.25 -6.32
C LEU A 24 -21.27 -9.69 -5.88
N ARG A 25 -22.27 -9.62 -6.76
CA ARG A 25 -23.64 -10.06 -6.47
C ARG A 25 -23.74 -11.57 -6.37
N ASN A 26 -23.02 -12.32 -7.20
CA ASN A 26 -22.98 -13.78 -7.11
C ASN A 26 -22.21 -14.26 -5.89
N LEU A 27 -21.13 -13.57 -5.50
CA LEU A 27 -20.48 -13.74 -4.20
C LEU A 27 -21.49 -13.48 -3.09
N ARG A 28 -22.16 -12.33 -3.11
CA ARG A 28 -23.16 -11.99 -2.10
C ARG A 28 -24.28 -13.04 -2.02
N ASN A 29 -24.78 -13.51 -3.14
CA ASN A 29 -25.91 -14.44 -3.18
C ASN A 29 -25.51 -15.90 -2.90
N ARG A 30 -24.31 -16.34 -3.30
CA ARG A 30 -23.80 -17.70 -3.02
C ARG A 30 -23.22 -17.83 -1.62
N LEU A 31 -22.64 -16.76 -1.07
CA LEU A 31 -21.96 -16.78 0.22
C LEU A 31 -22.90 -16.45 1.38
N TYR A 32 -23.86 -15.54 1.19
CA TYR A 32 -24.55 -14.98 2.34
C TYR A 32 -25.91 -15.59 2.63
N GLY A 33 -26.70 -16.10 1.69
CA GLY A 33 -28.03 -16.66 2.04
C GLY A 33 -28.85 -15.82 3.05
N GLY A 34 -28.69 -14.48 3.06
CA GLY A 34 -29.29 -13.58 4.07
C GLY A 34 -28.49 -13.30 5.37
N VAL A 35 -27.22 -13.66 5.48
CA VAL A 35 -26.36 -13.36 6.64
C VAL A 35 -25.85 -11.92 6.56
N ASN A 36 -26.16 -11.12 7.58
CA ASN A 36 -25.81 -9.69 7.68
C ASN A 36 -24.46 -9.42 8.37
N ASP A 37 -23.74 -10.47 8.78
CA ASP A 37 -22.50 -10.33 9.55
C ASP A 37 -21.30 -10.90 8.80
N LEU A 38 -20.36 -10.03 8.44
CA LEU A 38 -19.11 -10.35 7.72
C LEU A 38 -18.08 -11.06 8.62
N HIS A 39 -18.31 -11.07 9.93
CA HIS A 39 -17.48 -11.77 10.92
C HIS A 39 -17.93 -13.21 11.19
N ASP A 40 -18.93 -13.70 10.46
CA ASP A 40 -19.36 -15.09 10.55
C ASP A 40 -18.21 -16.03 10.12
N THR A 41 -17.85 -16.95 11.02
CA THR A 41 -16.89 -18.04 10.78
C THR A 41 -17.19 -18.79 9.48
N SER A 42 -18.45 -18.82 9.03
CA SER A 42 -18.85 -19.38 7.75
C SER A 42 -18.22 -18.66 6.55
N VAL A 43 -18.17 -17.32 6.56
CA VAL A 43 -17.60 -16.47 5.49
C VAL A 43 -16.09 -16.62 5.42
N ILE A 44 -15.42 -16.62 6.57
CA ILE A 44 -13.96 -16.83 6.69
C ILE A 44 -13.57 -18.18 6.09
N ASN A 45 -14.30 -19.24 6.42
CA ASN A 45 -14.03 -20.59 5.92
C ASN A 45 -14.29 -20.74 4.42
N VAL A 46 -15.18 -19.95 3.83
CA VAL A 46 -15.35 -19.97 2.37
C VAL A 46 -14.21 -19.24 1.68
N TYR A 47 -13.85 -18.04 2.11
CA TYR A 47 -12.72 -17.33 1.51
C TYR A 47 -11.41 -18.10 1.66
N SER A 48 -11.18 -18.75 2.80
CA SER A 48 -10.01 -19.62 3.01
C SER A 48 -9.95 -20.74 1.97
N ARG A 49 -11.08 -21.42 1.70
CA ARG A 49 -11.16 -22.48 0.68
C ARG A 49 -11.01 -21.98 -0.77
N LEU A 50 -11.41 -20.74 -1.06
CA LEU A 50 -11.32 -20.17 -2.41
C LEU A 50 -9.92 -19.62 -2.74
N THR A 51 -9.20 -19.15 -1.73
CA THR A 51 -7.92 -18.43 -1.89
C THR A 51 -6.70 -19.28 -1.57
N ASP A 52 -6.90 -20.47 -0.99
CA ASP A 52 -5.87 -21.29 -0.34
C ASP A 52 -5.17 -20.61 0.85
N CYS A 53 -5.66 -19.44 1.31
CA CYS A 53 -5.15 -18.78 2.50
C CYS A 53 -5.74 -19.41 3.77
N SER A 54 -5.01 -19.36 4.88
CA SER A 54 -5.54 -19.87 6.14
C SER A 54 -6.73 -19.03 6.62
N ALA A 55 -7.67 -19.67 7.34
CA ALA A 55 -8.81 -18.97 7.95
C ALA A 55 -8.33 -17.81 8.84
N GLU A 56 -7.20 -17.99 9.52
CA GLU A 56 -6.57 -16.97 10.33
C GLU A 56 -6.12 -15.75 9.48
N GLN A 57 -5.44 -15.97 8.35
CA GLN A 57 -5.05 -14.89 7.43
C GLN A 57 -6.26 -14.15 6.87
N ILE A 58 -7.31 -14.87 6.51
CA ILE A 58 -8.56 -14.28 6.02
C ILE A 58 -9.24 -13.42 7.09
N SER A 59 -9.27 -13.88 8.35
CA SER A 59 -9.84 -13.11 9.48
C SER A 59 -9.15 -11.77 9.76
N ARG A 60 -7.96 -11.58 9.17
CA ARG A 60 -7.15 -10.36 9.26
C ARG A 60 -7.12 -9.57 7.95
N SER A 61 -7.90 -9.97 6.95
CA SER A 61 -7.82 -9.39 5.61
C SER A 61 -8.87 -8.31 5.37
N HIS A 62 -8.60 -7.47 4.35
CA HIS A 62 -9.56 -6.48 3.86
C HIS A 62 -10.84 -7.10 3.27
N LEU A 63 -10.88 -8.42 3.06
CA LEU A 63 -12.08 -9.11 2.57
C LEU A 63 -13.20 -9.15 3.61
N VAL A 64 -12.84 -9.09 4.89
CA VAL A 64 -13.79 -9.21 6.02
C VAL A 64 -13.67 -8.07 7.04
N LEU A 65 -12.60 -7.27 6.98
CA LEU A 65 -12.43 -6.08 7.82
C LEU A 65 -12.69 -4.82 7.01
N SER A 66 -13.50 -3.90 7.55
CA SER A 66 -13.53 -2.51 7.08
C SER A 66 -12.21 -1.79 7.41
N ILE A 67 -11.92 -0.67 6.72
CA ILE A 67 -10.72 0.12 7.02
C ILE A 67 -10.71 0.66 8.46
N SER A 68 -11.88 1.03 9.01
CA SER A 68 -11.98 1.50 10.39
C SER A 68 -11.62 0.39 11.38
N GLU A 69 -12.12 -0.83 11.16
CA GLU A 69 -11.79 -1.98 12.01
C GLU A 69 -10.32 -2.35 11.88
N PHE A 70 -9.77 -2.33 10.65
CA PHE A 70 -8.35 -2.58 10.41
C PHE A 70 -7.46 -1.59 11.17
N LEU A 71 -7.70 -0.28 11.00
CA LEU A 71 -6.90 0.76 11.64
C LEU A 71 -7.03 0.70 13.17
N GLY A 72 -8.23 0.40 13.69
CA GLY A 72 -8.45 0.22 15.12
C GLY A 72 -7.71 -0.99 15.69
N ARG A 73 -7.87 -2.15 15.05
CA ARG A 73 -7.30 -3.44 15.51
C ARG A 73 -5.78 -3.48 15.41
N TYR A 74 -5.21 -2.93 14.33
CA TYR A 74 -3.78 -3.01 14.05
C TYR A 74 -3.01 -1.72 14.34
N LYS A 75 -3.61 -0.78 15.07
CA LYS A 75 -2.96 0.49 15.42
C LYS A 75 -1.57 0.32 16.00
N GLN A 76 -1.44 -0.55 17.00
CA GLN A 76 -0.16 -0.78 17.69
C GLN A 76 0.86 -1.44 16.77
N ASN A 77 0.44 -2.39 15.92
CA ASN A 77 1.33 -3.02 14.94
C ASN A 77 1.89 -1.98 13.95
N ILE A 78 1.03 -1.11 13.40
CA ILE A 78 1.45 -0.04 12.48
C ILE A 78 2.47 0.88 13.16
N MET A 79 2.17 1.35 14.37
CA MET A 79 3.06 2.25 15.12
C MET A 79 4.40 1.57 15.47
N GLN A 80 4.37 0.30 15.88
CA GLN A 80 5.56 -0.45 16.23
C GLN A 80 6.46 -0.71 15.01
N GLU A 81 5.89 -1.17 13.89
CA GLU A 81 6.65 -1.44 12.66
C GLU A 81 7.25 -0.17 12.04
N ALA A 82 6.53 0.96 12.11
CA ALA A 82 7.04 2.25 11.67
C ALA A 82 8.16 2.77 12.59
N ARG A 83 7.97 2.70 13.91
CA ARG A 83 8.96 3.13 14.90
C ARG A 83 10.24 2.32 14.80
N SER A 84 10.17 1.00 14.69
CA SER A 84 11.34 0.13 14.58
C SER A 84 12.17 0.39 13.31
N ARG A 85 11.54 0.98 12.29
CA ARG A 85 12.19 1.39 11.02
C ARG A 85 12.53 2.87 10.94
N GLY A 86 12.16 3.66 11.95
CA GLY A 86 12.42 5.09 11.98
C GLY A 86 11.67 5.89 10.91
N ILE A 87 10.43 5.51 10.60
CA ILE A 87 9.53 6.26 9.71
C ILE A 87 8.27 6.73 10.45
N ASP A 88 7.54 7.67 9.87
CA ASP A 88 6.26 8.14 10.41
C ASP A 88 5.14 7.14 10.12
N ALA A 89 4.51 6.59 11.16
CA ALA A 89 3.41 5.65 11.03
C ALA A 89 2.16 6.27 10.38
N ARG A 90 2.04 7.60 10.36
CA ARG A 90 0.99 8.29 9.60
C ARG A 90 1.08 7.99 8.11
N ALA A 91 2.29 7.94 7.55
CA ALA A 91 2.48 7.60 6.13
C ALA A 91 2.00 6.17 5.85
N VAL A 92 2.32 5.22 6.73
CA VAL A 92 1.90 3.81 6.62
C VAL A 92 0.38 3.70 6.71
N ALA A 93 -0.23 4.27 7.75
CA ALA A 93 -1.68 4.22 7.95
C ALA A 93 -2.44 4.91 6.80
N ALA A 94 -1.97 6.07 6.34
CA ALA A 94 -2.59 6.82 5.26
C ALA A 94 -2.47 6.10 3.91
N ALA A 95 -1.29 5.50 3.59
CA ALA A 95 -1.14 4.71 2.37
C ALA A 95 -2.04 3.47 2.40
N ILE A 96 -2.07 2.72 3.49
CA ILE A 96 -2.98 1.57 3.69
C ILE A 96 -4.44 2.00 3.50
N SER A 97 -4.83 3.14 4.05
CA SER A 97 -6.20 3.66 3.93
C SER A 97 -6.54 4.08 2.51
N TRP A 98 -5.63 4.77 1.81
CA TRP A 98 -5.81 5.11 0.41
C TRP A 98 -5.99 3.86 -0.46
N GLU A 99 -5.18 2.84 -0.20
CA GLU A 99 -5.26 1.58 -0.94
C GLU A 99 -6.59 0.86 -0.70
N PHE A 100 -7.14 1.02 0.50
CA PHE A 100 -8.45 0.51 0.86
C PHE A 100 -9.60 1.32 0.28
N GLN A 101 -9.51 2.64 0.21
CA GLN A 101 -10.65 3.52 -0.09
C GLN A 101 -10.68 3.99 -1.54
N GLU A 102 -9.51 4.22 -2.14
CA GLU A 102 -9.35 4.91 -3.42
C GLU A 102 -8.84 4.00 -4.53
N ASN A 103 -7.99 3.00 -4.21
CA ASN A 103 -7.46 2.08 -5.22
C ASN A 103 -8.46 0.97 -5.61
N LEU A 104 -9.55 1.36 -6.27
CA LEU A 104 -10.58 0.45 -6.78
C LEU A 104 -9.99 -0.63 -7.71
N LYS A 105 -9.02 -0.26 -8.55
CA LYS A 105 -8.35 -1.21 -9.46
C LYS A 105 -7.59 -2.27 -8.68
N GLY A 106 -6.86 -1.89 -7.64
CA GLY A 106 -6.14 -2.82 -6.77
C GLY A 106 -7.06 -3.80 -6.07
N ARG A 107 -8.10 -3.28 -5.41
CA ARG A 107 -9.11 -4.10 -4.74
C ARG A 107 -9.79 -5.10 -5.68
N LEU A 108 -10.14 -4.70 -6.89
CA LEU A 108 -10.76 -5.61 -7.87
C LEU A 108 -9.80 -6.74 -8.29
N THR A 109 -8.49 -6.48 -8.35
CA THR A 109 -7.52 -7.56 -8.61
C THR A 109 -7.41 -8.55 -7.46
N ASP A 110 -7.59 -8.11 -6.22
CA ASP A 110 -7.61 -9.01 -5.05
C ASP A 110 -8.81 -9.95 -5.10
N TYR A 111 -9.99 -9.39 -5.40
CA TYR A 111 -11.18 -10.22 -5.63
C TYR A 111 -11.01 -11.17 -6.81
N ALA A 112 -10.31 -10.76 -7.88
CA ALA A 112 -10.00 -11.65 -9.00
C ALA A 112 -9.05 -12.79 -8.60
N GLN A 113 -8.11 -12.55 -7.67
CA GLN A 113 -7.25 -13.60 -7.13
C GLN A 113 -8.01 -14.66 -6.33
N ILE A 114 -9.18 -14.34 -5.76
CA ILE A 114 -10.07 -15.32 -5.11
C ILE A 114 -10.59 -16.36 -6.11
N PHE A 115 -10.80 -15.98 -7.38
CA PHE A 115 -11.35 -16.89 -8.40
C PHE A 115 -10.28 -17.53 -9.28
N PHE A 116 -9.12 -16.89 -9.40
CA PHE A 116 -8.01 -17.33 -10.21
C PHE A 116 -6.69 -17.21 -9.43
N PRO A 117 -6.56 -17.95 -8.31
CA PRO A 117 -5.35 -17.91 -7.50
C PRO A 117 -4.15 -18.28 -8.37
N GLY A 118 -3.08 -17.50 -8.26
CA GLY A 118 -1.83 -17.73 -8.97
C GLY A 118 -1.78 -17.27 -10.45
N LYS A 119 -2.89 -16.83 -11.05
CA LYS A 119 -2.94 -16.45 -12.48
C LYS A 119 -2.83 -14.95 -12.74
N THR A 120 -3.04 -14.12 -11.73
CA THR A 120 -2.89 -12.66 -11.85
C THR A 120 -1.88 -12.19 -10.84
N SER A 121 -1.06 -11.20 -11.22
CA SER A 121 -0.01 -10.69 -10.35
C SER A 121 -0.56 -10.04 -9.08
N GLY A 122 -1.85 -9.72 -8.99
CA GLY A 122 -2.51 -9.07 -7.84
C GLY A 122 -1.90 -7.71 -7.50
N ILE A 123 -2.74 -6.71 -7.27
CA ILE A 123 -2.31 -5.38 -6.81
C ILE A 123 -2.88 -5.15 -5.41
N GLY A 124 -2.84 -6.20 -4.57
CA GLY A 124 -3.38 -6.13 -3.22
C GLY A 124 -2.59 -5.25 -2.30
N TRP A 125 -3.27 -4.67 -1.29
CA TRP A 125 -2.79 -3.58 -0.44
C TRP A 125 -1.72 -2.75 -1.13
N GLY A 126 -2.06 -2.35 -2.34
CA GLY A 126 -1.50 -1.19 -2.93
C GLY A 126 -0.11 -1.19 -3.46
N SER A 127 0.02 -1.56 -4.72
CA SER A 127 1.23 -1.23 -5.48
C SER A 127 2.48 -1.98 -5.01
N MET A 128 2.38 -2.84 -3.99
CA MET A 128 3.43 -3.78 -3.65
C MET A 128 3.50 -4.85 -4.73
N HIS A 129 4.25 -4.53 -5.78
CA HIS A 129 4.52 -5.42 -6.90
C HIS A 129 4.98 -6.79 -6.41
N THR A 130 4.66 -7.84 -7.17
CA THR A 130 4.91 -9.25 -6.76
C THR A 130 6.39 -9.48 -6.53
N GLN A 131 7.22 -8.83 -7.34
CA GLN A 131 8.68 -8.88 -7.25
C GLN A 131 9.17 -8.25 -5.93
N GLU A 132 8.58 -7.13 -5.52
CA GLU A 132 8.90 -6.42 -4.29
C GLU A 132 8.46 -7.21 -3.06
N ALA A 133 7.26 -7.80 -3.08
CA ALA A 133 6.80 -8.71 -2.03
C ALA A 133 7.74 -9.92 -1.90
N GLN A 134 8.08 -10.58 -3.02
CA GLN A 134 9.02 -11.71 -3.05
C GLN A 134 10.40 -11.34 -2.51
N ARG A 135 10.91 -10.16 -2.88
CA ARG A 135 12.21 -9.66 -2.41
C ARG A 135 12.21 -9.49 -0.89
N LEU A 136 11.11 -8.99 -0.33
CA LEU A 136 11.00 -8.70 1.09
C LEU A 136 10.72 -9.94 1.95
N THR A 137 10.06 -10.96 1.40
CA THR A 137 9.78 -12.23 2.10
C THR A 137 10.90 -13.27 1.96
N GLN A 138 11.96 -12.96 1.21
CA GLN A 138 13.19 -13.77 1.07
C GLN A 138 12.99 -15.24 0.66
N SER A 139 11.88 -15.56 -0.02
CA SER A 139 11.45 -16.92 -0.28
C SER A 139 10.82 -17.05 -1.66
N ARG A 140 10.97 -18.24 -2.27
CA ARG A 140 10.29 -18.60 -3.53
C ARG A 140 8.83 -18.94 -3.24
N HIS A 141 8.07 -17.95 -2.79
CA HIS A 141 6.63 -18.11 -2.66
C HIS A 141 5.99 -18.21 -4.04
N SER A 142 5.05 -19.14 -4.15
CA SER A 142 4.07 -19.19 -5.21
C SER A 142 3.24 -17.90 -5.27
N VAL A 143 2.64 -17.64 -6.42
CA VAL A 143 1.79 -16.44 -6.61
C VAL A 143 0.57 -16.46 -5.69
N SER A 144 0.06 -17.64 -5.30
CA SER A 144 -1.02 -17.79 -4.31
C SER A 144 -0.56 -17.43 -2.89
N GLU A 145 0.61 -17.89 -2.45
CA GLU A 145 1.16 -17.51 -1.14
C GLU A 145 1.38 -15.99 -1.03
N ILE A 146 1.85 -15.36 -2.11
CA ILE A 146 2.02 -13.90 -2.16
C ILE A 146 0.67 -13.18 -2.07
N ALA A 147 -0.38 -13.73 -2.68
CA ALA A 147 -1.73 -13.20 -2.53
C ALA A 147 -2.18 -13.23 -1.06
N CYS A 148 -1.96 -14.36 -0.36
CA CYS A 148 -2.28 -14.48 1.06
C CYS A 148 -1.50 -13.51 1.95
N ILE A 149 -0.19 -13.37 1.70
CA ILE A 149 0.69 -12.42 2.38
C ILE A 149 0.23 -10.98 2.19
N ARG A 150 -0.27 -10.64 1.00
CA ARG A 150 -0.82 -9.31 0.77
C ARG A 150 -2.11 -9.14 1.54
N MET A 151 -3.04 -10.09 1.45
CA MET A 151 -4.34 -9.95 2.09
C MET A 151 -4.25 -9.85 3.62
N ASP A 152 -3.28 -10.51 4.26
CA ASP A 152 -3.12 -10.53 5.72
C ASP A 152 -2.50 -9.24 6.30
N ALA A 153 -3.22 -8.58 7.22
CA ALA A 153 -2.75 -7.41 7.95
C ALA A 153 -1.36 -7.60 8.59
N MET A 154 -1.13 -8.75 9.23
CA MET A 154 0.07 -8.99 10.02
C MET A 154 1.33 -9.10 9.17
N THR A 155 1.18 -9.46 7.91
CA THR A 155 2.27 -9.54 6.95
C THR A 155 2.39 -8.26 6.13
N VAL A 156 1.27 -7.58 5.80
CA VAL A 156 1.33 -6.40 4.93
C VAL A 156 1.88 -5.16 5.63
N ILE A 157 1.53 -4.94 6.89
CA ILE A 157 2.01 -3.79 7.68
C ILE A 157 3.55 -3.73 7.73
N PRO A 158 4.28 -4.79 8.13
CA PRO A 158 5.73 -4.76 8.15
C PRO A 158 6.34 -4.60 6.75
N LEU A 159 5.71 -5.15 5.70
CA LEU A 159 6.18 -5.01 4.33
C LEU A 159 6.03 -3.58 3.80
N VAL A 160 4.89 -2.93 4.04
CA VAL A 160 4.66 -1.52 3.66
C VAL A 160 5.65 -0.62 4.37
N ALA A 161 5.79 -0.79 5.69
CA ALA A 161 6.74 -0.03 6.50
C ALA A 161 8.18 -0.22 5.99
N GLN A 162 8.57 -1.46 5.67
CA GLN A 162 9.90 -1.74 5.11
C GLN A 162 10.11 -1.07 3.77
N PHE A 163 9.12 -1.13 2.86
CA PHE A 163 9.28 -0.55 1.54
C PHE A 163 9.35 0.99 1.58
N MET A 164 8.58 1.62 2.47
CA MET A 164 8.71 3.06 2.73
C MET A 164 10.08 3.42 3.29
N LYS A 165 10.61 2.63 4.23
CA LYS A 165 11.96 2.81 4.76
C LYS A 165 13.03 2.68 3.66
N ASP A 166 12.92 1.66 2.81
CA ASP A 166 13.81 1.48 1.65
C ASP A 166 13.76 2.70 0.72
N CYS A 167 12.58 3.28 0.48
CA CYS A 167 12.42 4.50 -0.30
C CYS A 167 13.11 5.71 0.37
N VAL A 168 12.93 5.90 1.68
CA VAL A 168 13.55 6.97 2.46
C VAL A 168 15.08 6.87 2.41
N ASP A 169 15.62 5.69 2.67
CA ASP A 169 17.07 5.45 2.73
C ASP A 169 17.72 5.58 1.36
N LEU A 170 17.08 5.03 0.33
CA LEU A 170 17.57 5.15 -1.04
C LEU A 170 17.54 6.60 -1.51
N TYR A 171 16.47 7.35 -1.22
CA TYR A 171 16.41 8.76 -1.57
C TYR A 171 17.52 9.55 -0.88
N PHE A 172 17.71 9.34 0.42
CA PHE A 172 18.74 10.02 1.20
C PHE A 172 20.14 9.76 0.63
N LYS A 173 20.46 8.50 0.34
CA LYS A 173 21.72 8.07 -0.25
C LYS A 173 21.96 8.70 -1.63
N GLU A 174 20.99 8.59 -2.53
CA GLU A 174 21.15 8.99 -3.94
C GLU A 174 21.09 10.51 -4.12
N SER A 175 20.37 11.24 -3.26
CA SER A 175 20.29 12.71 -3.28
C SER A 175 21.51 13.38 -2.64
N GLY A 176 22.35 12.61 -1.94
CA GLY A 176 23.49 13.13 -1.19
C GLY A 176 23.07 13.87 0.09
N GLY A 177 22.00 13.44 0.75
CA GLY A 177 21.64 13.93 2.08
C GLY A 177 20.30 14.65 2.22
N VAL A 178 19.38 14.54 1.24
CA VAL A 178 18.01 15.08 1.38
C VAL A 178 17.14 14.06 2.10
N PHE A 179 16.60 14.44 3.26
CA PHE A 179 15.73 13.56 4.04
C PHE A 179 14.26 13.77 3.68
N ILE A 180 13.59 12.68 3.28
CA ILE A 180 12.17 12.71 2.87
C ILE A 180 11.23 12.15 3.94
N GLY A 181 11.76 11.51 4.99
CA GLY A 181 10.97 10.75 5.95
C GLY A 181 10.03 11.57 6.83
N GLN A 182 10.11 12.91 6.78
CA GLN A 182 9.23 13.80 7.53
C GLN A 182 7.91 14.12 6.83
N ASP A 183 7.86 14.01 5.50
CA ASP A 183 6.68 14.36 4.73
C ASP A 183 5.97 13.10 4.24
N SER A 184 4.84 12.80 4.87
CA SER A 184 4.07 11.58 4.58
C SER A 184 3.60 11.51 3.13
N ALA A 185 3.31 12.65 2.48
CA ALA A 185 2.88 12.67 1.09
C ALA A 185 4.05 12.36 0.14
N VAL A 186 5.25 12.85 0.44
CA VAL A 186 6.47 12.50 -0.30
C VAL A 186 6.80 11.00 -0.13
N VAL A 187 6.71 10.46 1.09
CA VAL A 187 6.94 9.04 1.34
C VAL A 187 5.91 8.18 0.60
N ALA A 188 4.62 8.55 0.67
CA ALA A 188 3.54 7.86 -0.03
C ALA A 188 3.70 7.90 -1.57
N TYR A 189 4.15 9.04 -2.13
CA TYR A 189 4.48 9.14 -3.55
C TYR A 189 5.52 8.10 -3.99
N PHE A 190 6.61 7.96 -3.22
CA PHE A 190 7.67 7.02 -3.56
C PHE A 190 7.29 5.56 -3.29
N TYR A 191 6.48 5.32 -2.26
CA TYR A 191 5.82 4.03 -2.07
C TYR A 191 4.99 3.63 -3.30
N ASN A 192 4.16 4.55 -3.81
CA ASN A 192 3.28 4.28 -4.95
C ASN A 192 4.03 4.13 -6.29
N THR A 193 5.16 4.82 -6.46
CA THR A 193 5.91 4.86 -7.73
C THR A 193 7.13 3.95 -7.78
N GLY A 194 7.57 3.41 -6.64
CA GLY A 194 8.64 2.43 -6.52
C GLY A 194 10.07 3.00 -6.57
N LEU A 195 11.03 2.13 -6.27
CA LEU A 195 12.44 2.48 -6.04
C LEU A 195 13.15 3.09 -7.26
N ASN A 196 12.72 2.76 -8.48
CA ASN A 196 13.30 3.37 -9.68
C ASN A 196 12.98 4.87 -9.75
N LYS A 197 11.76 5.27 -9.37
CA LYS A 197 11.37 6.68 -9.32
C LYS A 197 12.08 7.44 -8.21
N VAL A 198 12.33 6.77 -7.08
CA VAL A 198 13.17 7.27 -5.99
C VAL A 198 14.55 7.65 -6.52
N LYS A 199 15.26 6.71 -7.17
CA LYS A 199 16.60 6.95 -7.73
C LYS A 199 16.63 8.08 -8.74
N GLU A 200 15.66 8.11 -9.66
CA GLU A 200 15.55 9.15 -10.69
C GLU A 200 15.38 10.54 -10.06
N SER A 201 14.44 10.67 -9.11
CA SER A 201 14.12 11.92 -8.43
C SER A 201 15.28 12.40 -7.55
N ALA A 202 15.87 11.49 -6.77
CA ALA A 202 17.02 11.77 -5.92
C ALA A 202 18.25 12.22 -6.73
N SER A 203 18.56 11.54 -7.84
CA SER A 203 19.65 11.92 -8.75
C SER A 203 19.46 13.31 -9.34
N LYS A 204 18.22 13.67 -9.73
CA LYS A 204 17.90 15.02 -10.20
C LYS A 204 18.14 16.06 -9.12
N GLN A 205 17.79 15.76 -7.86
CA GLN A 205 18.05 16.69 -6.75
C GLN A 205 19.52 16.79 -6.40
N ARG A 206 20.27 15.69 -6.43
CA ARG A 206 21.72 15.73 -6.22
C ARG A 206 22.40 16.72 -7.15
N LYS A 207 22.10 16.65 -8.46
CA LYS A 207 22.65 17.57 -9.47
C LYS A 207 22.27 19.03 -9.20
N LYS A 208 21.06 19.29 -8.72
CA LYS A 208 20.62 20.65 -8.35
C LYS A 208 21.32 21.18 -7.10
N LEU A 209 21.68 20.30 -6.17
CA LEU A 209 22.27 20.64 -4.88
C LEU A 209 23.81 20.52 -4.87
N GLU A 210 24.43 20.08 -5.96
CA GLU A 210 25.87 19.78 -6.03
C GLU A 210 26.74 21.02 -5.81
N HIS A 211 26.27 22.19 -6.24
CA HIS A 211 26.98 23.47 -6.11
C HIS A 211 26.34 24.42 -5.11
N LEU A 212 25.26 24.00 -4.44
CA LEU A 212 24.59 24.84 -3.46
C LEU A 212 25.19 24.61 -2.07
N PRO A 213 25.51 25.68 -1.32
CA PRO A 213 25.89 25.54 0.07
C PRO A 213 24.79 24.84 0.85
N TYR A 214 25.15 24.26 1.99
CA TYR A 214 24.20 23.65 2.91
C TYR A 214 23.10 24.66 3.25
N SER A 215 21.88 24.38 2.82
CA SER A 215 20.75 25.29 2.96
C SER A 215 19.70 24.64 3.86
N PRO A 216 19.25 25.33 4.92
CA PRO A 216 18.19 24.83 5.79
C PRO A 216 16.80 24.89 5.11
N LYS A 217 16.68 25.52 3.93
CA LYS A 217 15.40 25.60 3.21
C LYS A 217 15.02 24.23 2.65
N ALA A 218 13.80 23.81 2.95
CA ALA A 218 13.23 22.57 2.44
C ALA A 218 13.18 22.55 0.91
N VAL A 219 13.50 21.40 0.33
CA VAL A 219 13.37 21.13 -1.10
C VAL A 219 11.93 20.76 -1.39
N ARG A 220 11.29 21.48 -2.32
CA ARG A 220 9.92 21.18 -2.73
C ARG A 220 9.92 20.17 -3.87
N LEU A 221 9.16 19.09 -3.69
CA LEU A 221 9.02 18.02 -4.68
C LEU A 221 7.61 18.03 -5.24
N LYS A 222 7.49 18.13 -6.58
CA LYS A 222 6.22 18.07 -7.31
C LYS A 222 5.62 16.66 -7.29
N VAL A 223 5.08 16.27 -6.15
CA VAL A 223 4.55 14.92 -5.88
C VAL A 223 3.02 14.90 -5.82
N LEU A 224 2.37 16.05 -5.59
CA LEU A 224 0.91 16.13 -5.48
C LEU A 224 0.17 15.95 -6.81
N ILE A 225 0.90 15.77 -7.91
CA ILE A 225 0.35 15.25 -9.18
C ILE A 225 -0.04 13.77 -9.08
N ASN A 226 0.54 13.03 -8.14
CA ASN A 226 0.21 11.63 -7.89
C ASN A 226 -1.06 11.53 -7.01
N PRO A 227 -2.03 10.68 -7.39
CA PRO A 227 -3.29 10.56 -6.65
C PRO A 227 -3.13 10.13 -5.19
N MET A 228 -2.25 9.17 -4.89
CA MET A 228 -2.00 8.75 -3.51
C MET A 228 -1.36 9.88 -2.71
N ALA A 229 -0.30 10.49 -3.24
CA ALA A 229 0.41 11.57 -2.55
C ALA A 229 -0.52 12.75 -2.21
N ARG A 230 -1.37 13.14 -3.17
CA ARG A 230 -2.38 14.19 -2.97
C ARG A 230 -3.37 13.80 -1.88
N TRP A 231 -3.96 12.61 -1.97
CA TRP A 231 -4.94 12.18 -0.98
C TRP A 231 -4.33 12.06 0.42
N VAL A 232 -3.11 11.53 0.53
CA VAL A 232 -2.38 11.46 1.81
C VAL A 232 -2.13 12.86 2.35
N HIS A 233 -1.70 13.80 1.53
CA HIS A 233 -1.51 15.20 1.93
C HIS A 233 -2.80 15.81 2.49
N ASP A 234 -3.92 15.65 1.77
CA ASP A 234 -5.20 16.25 2.12
C ASP A 234 -5.85 15.62 3.37
N ASN A 235 -5.52 14.37 3.68
CA ASN A 235 -6.16 13.60 4.75
C ASN A 235 -5.23 13.28 5.94
N ILE A 236 -3.98 13.76 5.94
CA ILE A 236 -2.98 13.34 6.93
C ILE A 236 -3.39 13.59 8.38
N THR A 237 -4.19 14.64 8.64
CA THR A 237 -4.65 15.01 9.98
C THR A 237 -5.55 13.95 10.60
N GLN A 238 -6.25 13.14 9.80
CA GLN A 238 -7.07 12.02 10.28
C GLN A 238 -6.22 10.94 10.96
N PHE A 239 -4.93 10.87 10.63
CA PHE A 239 -4.00 9.89 11.13
C PHE A 239 -3.15 10.39 12.29
N GLU A 240 -3.40 11.57 12.87
CA GLU A 240 -2.51 12.15 13.90
C GLU A 240 -2.26 11.21 15.09
N HIS A 241 -3.22 10.36 15.42
CA HIS A 241 -3.13 9.36 16.47
C HIS A 241 -2.18 8.18 16.16
N PHE A 242 -1.62 8.11 14.95
CA PHE A 242 -0.58 7.18 14.51
C PHE A 242 0.82 7.80 14.52
N LYS A 243 0.96 9.10 14.84
CA LYS A 243 2.24 9.81 14.73
C LYS A 243 3.38 9.10 15.45
N THR A 244 4.46 8.85 14.71
CA THR A 244 5.76 8.44 15.25
C THR A 244 6.83 9.35 14.69
N GLU A 245 7.81 9.69 15.52
CA GLU A 245 8.92 10.53 15.08
C GLU A 245 9.87 9.75 14.16
N PRO A 246 10.11 10.21 12.91
CA PRO A 246 11.08 9.59 12.02
C PRO A 246 12.49 9.68 12.59
N GLN A 247 13.31 8.65 12.37
CA GLN A 247 14.71 8.67 12.76
C GLN A 247 15.53 9.42 11.70
N TRP A 248 16.13 10.53 12.11
CA TRP A 248 16.98 11.32 11.23
C TRP A 248 18.33 10.64 11.00
N PRO A 249 18.77 10.48 9.74
CA PRO A 249 20.15 10.09 9.45
C PRO A 249 21.15 11.15 9.93
N LEU A 250 22.41 10.77 10.14
CA LEU A 250 23.47 11.76 10.35
C LEU A 250 23.69 12.55 9.04
N LYS A 251 24.03 13.84 9.17
CA LYS A 251 24.39 14.74 8.05
C LYS A 251 23.23 15.05 7.09
N VAL A 252 22.00 15.21 7.58
CA VAL A 252 20.85 15.67 6.76
C VAL A 252 21.06 17.07 6.22
N ARG A 253 21.38 17.20 4.94
CA ARG A 253 21.60 18.50 4.27
C ARG A 253 20.38 19.40 4.29
N THR A 254 19.22 18.81 4.03
CA THR A 254 17.93 19.49 4.01
C THR A 254 16.82 18.44 4.03
N VAL A 255 15.58 18.88 4.18
CA VAL A 255 14.39 18.05 4.14
C VAL A 255 13.62 18.28 2.84
N ALA A 256 12.87 17.27 2.38
CA ALA A 256 11.93 17.45 1.30
C ALA A 256 10.51 17.66 1.82
N VAL A 257 9.73 18.49 1.13
CA VAL A 257 8.30 18.69 1.38
C VAL A 257 7.52 18.57 0.08
N ALA A 258 6.25 18.17 0.20
CA ALA A 258 5.36 18.05 -0.94
C ALA A 258 4.99 19.40 -1.55
N GLU A 259 4.94 19.44 -2.88
CA GLU A 259 4.39 20.50 -3.75
C GLU A 259 3.60 19.86 -4.90
#